data_AF-A0A965NGQ5-F1
#
_entry.id   AF-A0A965NGQ5-F1
#
_cell.length_a   1.000
_cell.length_b   1.000
_cell.length_c   1.000
_cell.angle_alpha   90.00
_cell.angle_beta   90.00
_cell.angle_gamma   90.00
#
_symmetry.space_group_name_H-M   'P 1'
#
loop_
_entity.id
_entity.type
_entity.pdbx_description
1 polymer ?
#
loop_
_entity_poly.entity_id
_entity_poly.type
_entity_poly.pdbx_seq_one_letter_code
_entity_poly.pdbx_strand_id
1 'polypeptide(L)'
;MNYGLLTYSPTHGTYNLGDNIQSLAARQYLPRVDSFINREEMADFQGPETKLILNGWFTHNPSRWIPAPSIKPLFVSFHINSSAANRILSEQGVAYLKKHAPIGCRDRHTVKILEAKGIPAYFTGCLTLTLSSYAK
;
A
#
# COMPACT_ATOMS: atom_id res chain seq x y z
N MET A 1 -12.33 -13.54 9.20
CA MET A 1 -11.74 -12.39 8.50
C MET A 1 -10.54 -11.92 9.29
N ASN A 2 -9.35 -11.97 8.67
CA ASN A 2 -8.08 -11.63 9.32
C ASN A 2 -7.69 -10.17 9.06
N TYR A 3 -6.80 -9.64 9.90
CA TYR A 3 -6.20 -8.32 9.76
C TYR A 3 -4.69 -8.44 9.56
N GLY A 4 -4.23 -8.00 8.38
CA GLY A 4 -2.83 -8.03 7.98
C GLY A 4 -2.12 -6.73 8.33
N LEU A 5 -0.83 -6.84 8.66
CA LEU A 5 0.06 -5.71 8.81
C LEU A 5 1.24 -5.85 7.85
N LEU A 6 1.57 -4.77 7.14
CA LEU A 6 2.72 -4.78 6.22
C LEU A 6 4.04 -4.94 6.97
N THR A 7 4.92 -5.76 6.40
CA THR A 7 6.33 -5.88 6.79
C THR A 7 7.23 -5.70 5.57
N TYR A 8 8.53 -5.56 5.82
CA TYR A 8 9.50 -5.17 4.81
C TYR A 8 10.77 -5.99 4.94
N SER A 9 11.33 -6.38 3.80
CA SER A 9 12.66 -6.99 3.74
C SER A 9 13.75 -5.92 3.71
N PRO A 10 14.94 -6.21 4.26
CA PRO A 10 16.08 -5.32 4.12
C PRO A 10 16.50 -5.23 2.65
N THR A 11 16.88 -4.03 2.20
CA THR A 11 17.48 -3.81 0.88
C THR A 11 18.96 -3.53 1.09
N HIS A 12 19.83 -4.35 0.48
CA HIS A 12 21.29 -4.29 0.66
C HIS A 12 21.73 -4.30 2.14
N GLY A 13 21.06 -5.12 2.97
CA GLY A 13 21.36 -5.23 4.40
C GLY A 13 20.82 -4.08 5.27
N THR A 14 20.05 -3.14 4.71
CA THR A 14 19.49 -2.00 5.44
C THR A 14 17.97 -1.99 5.41
N TYR A 15 17.33 -1.56 6.49
CA TYR A 15 15.88 -1.37 6.56
C TYR A 15 15.51 0.09 6.30
N ASN A 16 14.43 0.32 5.55
CA ASN A 16 13.80 1.63 5.52
C ASN A 16 13.00 1.82 6.81
N LEU A 17 13.49 2.67 7.71
CA LEU A 17 12.79 2.96 8.96
C LEU A 17 11.41 3.58 8.71
N GLY A 18 11.29 4.46 7.71
CA GLY A 18 10.03 5.12 7.36
C GLY A 18 8.92 4.17 6.92
N ASP A 19 9.27 3.05 6.29
CA ASP A 19 8.31 1.98 5.97
C ASP A 19 7.78 1.33 7.26
N ASN A 20 8.66 1.00 8.21
CA ASN A 20 8.26 0.43 9.51
C ASN A 20 7.40 1.40 10.34
N ILE A 21 7.70 2.71 10.31
CA ILE A 21 6.87 3.72 10.97
C ILE A 21 5.47 3.80 10.34
N GLN A 22 5.33 3.60 9.02
CA GLN A 22 4.02 3.52 8.39
C GLN A 22 3.24 2.29 8.86
N SER A 23 3.88 1.13 9.04
CA SER A 23 3.20 -0.03 9.65
C SER A 23 2.77 0.25 11.09
N LEU A 24 3.57 0.94 11.89
CA LEU A 24 3.15 1.37 13.24
C LEU A 24 1.91 2.29 13.17
N ALA A 25 1.89 3.22 12.22
CA ALA A 25 0.76 4.11 11.97
C ALA A 25 -0.48 3.36 11.47
N ALA A 26 -0.34 2.31 10.67
CA ALA A 26 -1.44 1.45 10.24
C ALA A 26 -2.02 0.64 11.42
N ARG A 27 -1.14 0.11 12.28
CA ARG A 27 -1.50 -0.83 13.35
C ARG A 27 -2.54 -0.27 14.32
N GLN A 28 -2.54 1.03 14.59
CA GLN A 28 -3.52 1.66 15.50
C GLN A 28 -4.97 1.58 15.00
N TYR A 29 -5.18 1.33 13.71
CA TYR A 29 -6.49 1.19 13.08
C TYR A 29 -6.93 -0.27 12.89
N LEU A 30 -6.11 -1.22 13.33
CA LEU A 30 -6.43 -2.64 13.28
C LEU A 30 -6.90 -3.11 14.66
N PRO A 31 -8.00 -3.88 14.76
CA PRO A 31 -8.47 -4.40 16.05
C PRO A 31 -7.49 -5.44 16.64
N ARG A 32 -6.69 -6.09 15.77
CA ARG A 32 -5.61 -7.02 16.10
C ARG A 32 -4.73 -7.22 14.86
N VAL A 33 -3.61 -7.92 15.00
CA VAL A 33 -2.76 -8.34 13.87
C VAL A 33 -2.77 -9.86 13.82
N ASP A 34 -3.39 -10.42 12.78
CA ASP A 34 -3.49 -11.87 12.58
C ASP A 34 -2.38 -12.39 11.64
N SER A 35 -1.79 -11.52 10.81
CA SER A 35 -0.76 -11.90 9.84
C SER A 35 0.17 -10.74 9.52
N PHE A 36 1.45 -11.06 9.32
CA PHE A 36 2.44 -10.13 8.77
C PHE A 36 2.62 -10.44 7.29
N ILE A 37 2.45 -9.43 6.44
CA ILE A 37 2.51 -9.60 4.98
C ILE A 37 3.63 -8.74 4.43
N ASN A 38 4.63 -9.36 3.83
CA ASN A 38 5.72 -8.63 3.20
C ASN A 38 5.20 -7.86 1.98
N ARG A 39 5.48 -6.56 1.90
CA ARG A 39 5.04 -5.70 0.79
C ARG A 39 5.47 -6.23 -0.59
N GLU A 40 6.65 -6.83 -0.70
CA GLU A 40 7.19 -7.30 -1.98
C GLU A 40 6.72 -8.72 -2.36
N GLU A 41 6.02 -9.41 -1.45
CA GLU A 41 5.56 -10.80 -1.61
C GLU A 41 4.03 -10.93 -1.49
N MET A 42 3.29 -9.82 -1.47
CA MET A 42 1.83 -9.83 -1.33
C MET A 42 1.11 -10.62 -2.42
N ALA A 43 1.68 -10.67 -3.63
CA ALA A 43 1.14 -11.45 -4.74
C ALA A 43 1.12 -12.96 -4.45
N ASP A 44 2.01 -13.43 -3.56
CA ASP A 44 2.21 -14.85 -3.23
C ASP A 44 1.53 -15.27 -1.93
N PHE A 45 0.76 -14.37 -1.32
CA PHE A 45 0.11 -14.64 -0.05
C PHE A 45 -0.95 -15.76 -0.20
N GLN A 46 -0.71 -16.90 0.46
CA GLN A 46 -1.60 -18.07 0.48
C GLN A 46 -2.41 -18.20 1.77
N GLY A 47 -2.42 -17.17 2.61
CA GLY A 47 -3.17 -17.17 3.86
C GLY A 47 -4.69 -16.99 3.69
N PRO A 48 -5.44 -17.03 4.79
CA PRO A 48 -6.88 -16.81 4.79
C PRO A 48 -7.23 -15.37 4.34
N GLU A 49 -8.51 -15.13 4.03
CA GLU A 49 -8.97 -13.81 3.62
C GLU A 49 -8.62 -12.72 4.65
N THR A 50 -7.86 -11.73 4.21
CA THR A 50 -7.16 -10.77 5.07
C THR A 50 -7.39 -9.33 4.60
N LYS A 51 -7.89 -8.48 5.49
CA LYS A 51 -7.96 -7.02 5.28
C LYS A 51 -6.59 -6.41 5.49
N LEU A 52 -6.20 -5.48 4.63
CA LEU A 52 -4.88 -4.85 4.68
C LEU A 52 -4.99 -3.34 4.38
N ILE A 53 -4.48 -2.50 5.28
CA ILE A 53 -4.22 -1.09 4.93
C ILE A 53 -3.01 -1.07 4.02
N LEU A 54 -3.23 -0.71 2.76
CA LEU A 54 -2.22 -0.78 1.71
C LEU A 54 -1.70 0.61 1.39
N ASN A 55 -0.72 1.02 2.18
CA ASN A 55 0.16 2.15 1.86
C ASN A 55 1.41 1.63 1.14
N GLY A 56 2.01 2.45 0.28
CA GLY A 56 3.30 2.04 -0.25
C GLY A 56 3.82 2.79 -1.45
N TRP A 57 5.12 2.56 -1.63
CA TRP A 57 5.94 2.90 -2.76
C TRP A 57 6.45 1.57 -3.34
N PHE A 58 5.84 1.11 -4.44
CA PHE A 58 6.02 -0.25 -4.97
C PHE A 58 7.08 -0.30 -6.09
N THR A 59 8.29 0.17 -5.80
CA THR A 59 9.38 0.28 -6.80
C THR A 59 10.34 -0.89 -6.83
N HIS A 60 10.44 -1.70 -5.76
CA HIS A 60 11.44 -2.77 -5.70
C HIS A 60 11.01 -4.01 -6.50
N ASN A 61 9.74 -4.41 -6.42
CA ASN A 61 9.18 -5.47 -7.25
C ASN A 61 7.88 -5.05 -7.95
N PRO A 62 7.95 -4.13 -8.93
CA PRO A 62 6.76 -3.55 -9.54
C PRO A 62 5.98 -4.52 -10.43
N SER A 63 6.47 -5.75 -10.68
CA SER A 63 5.69 -6.81 -11.35
C SER A 63 4.82 -7.61 -10.38
N ARG A 64 5.10 -7.56 -9.08
CA ARG A 64 4.38 -8.32 -8.04
C ARG A 64 3.62 -7.44 -7.04
N TRP A 65 3.40 -6.18 -7.39
CA TRP A 65 2.75 -5.22 -6.50
C TRP A 65 1.25 -5.48 -6.31
N ILE A 66 0.60 -6.20 -7.25
CA ILE A 66 -0.81 -6.57 -7.15
C ILE A 66 -0.96 -7.67 -6.08
N PRO A 67 -1.67 -7.43 -4.98
CA PRO A 67 -1.88 -8.41 -3.93
C PRO A 67 -2.65 -9.67 -4.40
N ALA A 68 -2.42 -10.79 -3.71
CA ALA A 68 -3.20 -12.02 -3.89
C ALA A 68 -4.72 -11.78 -3.72
N PRO A 69 -5.61 -12.54 -4.38
CA PRO A 69 -7.07 -12.33 -4.32
C PRO A 69 -7.69 -12.44 -2.91
N SER A 70 -7.02 -13.13 -1.99
CA SER A 70 -7.41 -13.26 -0.58
C SER A 70 -7.13 -11.99 0.22
N ILE A 71 -6.30 -11.06 -0.28
CA ILE A 71 -6.05 -9.77 0.33
C ILE A 71 -7.15 -8.79 -0.10
N LYS A 72 -7.80 -8.15 0.89
CA LYS A 72 -8.78 -7.08 0.70
C LYS A 72 -8.12 -5.75 1.07
N PRO A 73 -7.57 -5.00 0.08
CA PRO A 73 -6.82 -3.79 0.36
C PRO A 73 -7.75 -2.61 0.67
N LEU A 74 -7.32 -1.76 1.58
CA LEU A 74 -7.77 -0.38 1.73
C LEU A 74 -6.61 0.53 1.34
N PHE A 75 -6.72 1.21 0.20
CA PHE A 75 -5.67 2.10 -0.28
C PHE A 75 -5.66 3.41 0.49
N VAL A 76 -4.56 3.67 1.20
CA VAL A 76 -4.27 4.92 1.90
C VAL A 76 -2.81 5.25 1.71
N SER A 77 -2.45 6.51 1.45
CA SER A 77 -1.06 6.91 1.22
C SER A 77 -0.39 6.13 0.08
N PHE A 78 -1.13 5.78 -0.98
CA PHE A 78 -0.59 5.14 -2.18
C PHE A 78 0.25 6.13 -3.00
N HIS A 79 1.45 5.75 -3.42
CA HIS A 79 2.36 6.61 -4.18
C HIS A 79 2.88 5.91 -5.45
N ILE A 80 2.77 6.58 -6.60
CA ILE A 80 3.36 6.12 -7.85
C ILE A 80 4.61 6.97 -8.15
N ASN A 81 5.76 6.30 -8.19
CA ASN A 81 7.00 6.88 -8.69
C ASN A 81 7.13 6.65 -10.19
N SER A 82 7.77 7.58 -10.90
CA SER A 82 8.01 7.51 -12.34
C SER A 82 8.71 6.22 -12.78
N SER A 83 9.63 5.67 -11.99
CA SER A 83 10.34 4.43 -12.31
C SER A 83 9.45 3.18 -12.32
N ALA A 84 8.37 3.17 -11.54
CA ALA A 84 7.41 2.06 -11.46
C ALA A 84 6.09 2.33 -12.21
N ALA A 85 5.86 3.56 -12.66
CA ALA A 85 4.60 4.00 -13.25
C ALA A 85 4.14 3.10 -14.41
N ASN A 86 5.04 2.74 -15.33
CA ASN A 86 4.69 1.89 -16.49
C ASN A 86 4.19 0.49 -16.08
N ARG A 87 4.66 -0.04 -14.94
CA ARG A 87 4.27 -1.36 -14.44
C ARG A 87 2.98 -1.28 -13.63
N ILE A 88 2.87 -0.29 -12.73
CA ILE A 88 1.68 -0.05 -11.92
C ILE A 88 0.48 0.33 -12.79
N LEU A 89 0.70 1.10 -13.85
CA LEU A 89 -0.34 1.58 -14.77
C LEU A 89 -0.46 0.72 -16.04
N SER A 90 0.05 -0.52 -16.01
CA SER A 90 -0.28 -1.54 -17.01
C SER A 90 -1.79 -1.81 -17.04
N GLU A 91 -2.29 -2.47 -18.09
CA GLU A 91 -3.71 -2.81 -18.20
C GLU A 91 -4.23 -3.57 -16.98
N GLN A 92 -3.47 -4.56 -16.51
CA GLN A 92 -3.79 -5.34 -15.32
C GLN A 92 -3.81 -4.46 -14.06
N GLY A 93 -2.82 -3.58 -13.90
CA GLY A 93 -2.74 -2.68 -12.75
C GLY A 93 -3.87 -1.65 -12.72
N VAL A 94 -4.21 -1.04 -13.86
CA VAL A 94 -5.36 -0.15 -14.01
C VAL A 94 -6.66 -0.87 -13.70
N ALA A 95 -6.87 -2.08 -14.23
CA ALA A 95 -8.05 -2.87 -13.94
C ALA A 95 -8.17 -3.19 -12.44
N TYR A 96 -7.05 -3.56 -11.80
CA TYR A 96 -7.02 -3.83 -10.36
C TYR A 96 -7.35 -2.59 -9.53
N LEU A 97 -6.78 -1.44 -9.85
CA LEU A 97 -7.06 -0.18 -9.14
C LEU A 97 -8.50 0.27 -9.35
N LYS A 98 -9.06 0.16 -10.56
CA LYS A 98 -10.48 0.46 -10.81
C LYS A 98 -11.41 -0.39 -9.96
N LYS A 99 -11.10 -1.69 -9.81
CA LYS A 99 -11.89 -2.62 -8.99
C LYS A 99 -11.90 -2.24 -7.50
N HIS A 100 -10.85 -1.60 -7.00
CA HIS A 100 -10.70 -1.24 -5.59
C HIS A 100 -10.79 0.28 -5.34
N ALA A 101 -11.25 1.03 -6.34
CA ALA A 101 -11.44 2.46 -6.23
C ALA A 101 -12.54 2.79 -5.20
N PRO A 102 -12.49 3.97 -4.54
CA PRO A 102 -11.51 5.02 -4.76
C PRO A 102 -10.15 4.77 -4.07
N ILE A 103 -9.07 5.24 -4.70
CA ILE A 103 -7.70 5.05 -4.21
C ILE A 103 -7.25 6.26 -3.38
N GLY A 104 -6.90 6.03 -2.11
CA GLY A 104 -6.30 7.05 -1.25
C GLY A 104 -4.81 7.25 -1.53
N CYS A 105 -4.44 8.41 -2.07
CA CYS A 105 -3.08 8.71 -2.52
C CYS A 105 -2.28 9.53 -1.50
N ARG A 106 -0.97 9.32 -1.47
CA ARG A 106 -0.02 10.05 -0.61
C ARG A 106 0.15 11.50 -1.02
N ASP A 107 0.06 11.77 -2.31
CA ASP A 107 0.34 13.07 -2.92
C ASP A 107 -0.64 13.36 -4.07
N ARG A 108 -0.77 14.66 -4.40
CA ARG A 108 -1.69 15.13 -5.45
C ARG A 108 -1.24 14.75 -6.85
N HIS A 109 0.04 14.45 -7.06
CA HIS A 109 0.54 14.03 -8.37
C HIS A 109 0.04 12.62 -8.69
N THR A 110 0.12 11.70 -7.73
CA THR A 110 -0.45 10.35 -7.84
C THR A 110 -1.96 10.40 -8.08
N VAL A 111 -2.70 11.29 -7.41
CA VAL A 111 -4.15 11.50 -7.69
C VAL A 111 -4.37 11.81 -9.17
N LYS A 112 -3.69 12.84 -9.70
CA LYS A 112 -3.83 13.26 -11.10
C LYS A 112 -3.49 12.15 -12.09
N ILE A 113 -2.45 11.36 -11.80
CA ILE A 113 -2.05 10.21 -12.63
C ILE A 113 -3.19 9.18 -12.71
N LEU A 114 -3.79 8.84 -11.58
CA LEU A 114 -4.87 7.86 -11.51
C LEU A 114 -6.15 8.36 -12.18
N GLU A 115 -6.53 9.61 -11.92
CA GLU A 115 -7.69 10.25 -12.55
C GLU A 115 -7.55 10.32 -14.08
N ALA A 116 -6.35 10.61 -14.60
CA ALA A 116 -6.07 10.59 -16.04
C ALA A 116 -6.24 9.19 -16.68
N LYS A 117 -6.21 8.12 -15.87
CA LYS A 117 -6.51 6.74 -16.30
C LYS A 117 -7.97 6.32 -16.01
N GLY A 118 -8.80 7.26 -15.55
CA GLY A 118 -10.20 7.03 -15.17
C GLY A 118 -10.34 6.19 -13.90
N ILE A 119 -9.37 6.26 -12.99
CA ILE A 119 -9.42 5.61 -11.67
C ILE A 119 -9.81 6.67 -10.64
N PRO A 120 -10.98 6.56 -9.98
CA PRO A 120 -11.33 7.47 -8.88
C PRO A 120 -10.27 7.44 -7.79
N ALA A 121 -9.74 8.60 -7.43
CA ALA A 121 -8.68 8.74 -6.44
C ALA A 121 -8.88 10.02 -5.62
N TYR A 122 -8.32 10.06 -4.41
CA TYR A 122 -8.40 11.22 -3.54
C TYR A 122 -7.13 11.35 -2.70
N PHE A 123 -6.86 12.56 -2.21
CA PHE A 123 -5.66 12.82 -1.41
C PHE A 123 -5.88 12.41 0.05
N THR A 124 -4.96 11.61 0.60
CA THR A 124 -4.95 11.15 1.99
C THR A 124 -3.71 11.60 2.78
N GLY A 125 -2.62 11.97 2.09
CA GLY A 125 -1.35 12.29 2.74
C GLY A 125 -0.58 11.05 3.19
N CYS A 126 0.54 11.24 3.89
CA CYS A 126 1.33 10.13 4.42
C CYS A 126 0.61 9.47 5.60
N LEU A 127 0.58 8.13 5.65
CA LEU A 127 -0.06 7.40 6.74
C LEU A 127 0.51 7.79 8.11
N THR A 128 1.79 8.16 8.19
CA THR A 128 2.44 8.59 9.44
C THR A 128 1.88 9.89 10.03
N LEU A 129 1.11 10.68 9.27
CA LEU A 129 0.42 11.86 9.81
C LEU A 129 -0.69 11.50 10.80
N THR A 130 -1.06 10.22 10.87
CA THR A 130 -2.00 9.69 11.85
C THR A 130 -1.37 9.38 13.21
N LEU A 131 -0.04 9.40 13.31
CA LEU A 131 0.63 9.27 14.60
C LEU A 131 0.47 10.57 15.37
N SER A 132 0.06 10.47 16.63
CA SER A 132 0.11 11.60 17.54
C SER A 132 1.56 12.02 17.77
N SER A 133 1.80 13.32 17.96
CA SER A 133 3.11 13.81 18.36
C SER A 133 3.50 13.22 19.72
N TYR A 134 4.78 12.85 19.88
CA TYR A 134 5.42 12.68 21.21
C TYR A 134 5.61 14.05 21.89
N ALA A 135 4.53 14.82 22.02
CA ALA A 135 4.49 16.07 22.75
C ALA A 135 3.35 15.98 23.77
N LYS A 136 3.70 15.45 24.93
CA LYS A 136 3.25 15.99 26.21
C LYS A 136 4.50 16.34 26.99
#